data_AF-A0A8C2YS73-F1
#
_entry.id   AF-A0A8C2YS73-F1
#
_cell.length_a   1.000
_cell.length_b   1.000
_cell.length_c   1.000
_cell.angle_alpha   90.00
_cell.angle_beta   90.00
_cell.angle_gamma   90.00
#
_symmetry.space_group_name_H-M   'P 1'
#
loop_
_entity.id
_entity.type
_entity.pdbx_description
1 polymer ?
#
loop_
_entity_poly.entity_id
_entity_poly.type
_entity_poly.pdbx_seq_one_letter_code
_entity_poly.pdbx_strand_id
1 'polypeptide(L)'
;YEVHVKMDNSLEYQPVECAIVINAAGAWSGQVAELAGIGKGPPGTLQGTKLPVEPRKRYVYMWHCPQGPGLETPLVTDTNGVYFRREGLGNNYVGGRSPTEEEEPDPADLEVDHDFFQNKVWPHLAQRVPAFEGLKVTGRW
;
A
#
# COMPACT_ATOMS: atom_id res chain seq x y z
N TYR A 1 14.51 -15.15 -27.08
CA TYR A 1 13.44 -15.60 -26.17
C TYR A 1 12.17 -14.93 -26.64
N GLU A 2 11.09 -15.69 -26.79
CA GLU A 2 9.78 -15.16 -27.18
C GLU A 2 8.91 -15.09 -25.91
N VAL A 3 8.28 -13.93 -25.66
CA VAL A 3 7.36 -13.76 -24.54
C VAL A 3 5.95 -13.64 -25.10
N HIS A 4 5.05 -14.50 -24.64
CA HIS A 4 3.63 -14.44 -24.99
C HIS A 4 2.89 -13.62 -23.94
N VAL A 5 2.36 -12.47 -24.35
CA VAL A 5 1.48 -11.66 -23.51
C VAL A 5 0.04 -12.09 -23.73
N LYS A 6 -0.66 -12.44 -22.66
CA LYS A 6 -2.04 -12.93 -22.70
C LYS A 6 -2.85 -12.29 -21.57
N MET A 7 -4.06 -11.83 -21.88
CA MET A 7 -5.03 -11.44 -20.86
C MET A 7 -5.72 -12.67 -20.28
N ASP A 8 -6.08 -12.61 -19.00
CA ASP A 8 -6.85 -13.67 -18.35
C ASP A 8 -8.12 -13.98 -19.16
N ASN A 9 -8.38 -15.27 -19.39
CA ASN A 9 -9.52 -15.78 -20.15
C ASN A 9 -9.62 -15.32 -21.62
N SER A 10 -8.60 -14.66 -22.18
CA SER A 10 -8.54 -14.36 -23.62
C SER A 10 -8.05 -15.58 -24.41
N LEU A 11 -8.50 -15.73 -25.66
CA LEU A 11 -7.91 -16.65 -26.63
C LEU A 11 -6.80 -15.98 -27.47
N GLU A 12 -6.74 -14.65 -27.42
CA GLU A 12 -5.73 -13.86 -28.14
C GLU A 12 -4.44 -13.78 -27.33
N TYR A 13 -3.31 -13.94 -28.02
CA TYR A 13 -1.98 -13.66 -27.48
C TYR A 13 -1.20 -12.81 -28.48
N GLN A 14 -0.39 -11.89 -27.97
CA GLN A 14 0.51 -11.08 -28.78
C GLN A 14 1.95 -11.49 -28.43
N PRO A 15 2.72 -12.05 -29.38
CA PRO A 15 4.14 -12.28 -29.17
C PRO A 15 4.88 -10.94 -29.16
N VAL A 16 5.78 -10.78 -28.19
CA VAL A 16 6.69 -9.63 -28.11
C VAL A 16 8.13 -10.13 -28.15
N GLU A 17 8.86 -9.73 -29.19
CA GLU A 17 10.29 -9.97 -29.30
C GLU A 17 11.07 -8.85 -28.62
N CYS A 18 11.94 -9.21 -27.68
CA CYS A 18 12.81 -8.27 -26.99
C CYS A 18 14.08 -8.95 -26.49
N ALA A 19 15.14 -8.17 -26.30
CA ALA A 19 16.40 -8.66 -25.75
C ALA A 19 16.38 -8.73 -24.21
N ILE A 20 15.65 -7.81 -23.56
CA ILE A 20 15.60 -7.65 -22.11
C ILE A 20 14.15 -7.40 -21.72
N VAL A 21 13.72 -8.07 -20.64
CA VAL A 21 12.43 -7.84 -19.97
C VAL A 21 12.71 -7.25 -18.60
N ILE A 22 11.99 -6.18 -18.25
CA ILE A 22 12.06 -5.55 -16.93
C ILE A 22 10.76 -5.85 -16.19
N ASN A 23 10.84 -6.55 -15.06
CA ASN A 23 9.69 -6.77 -14.18
C ASN A 23 9.44 -5.53 -13.32
N ALA A 24 8.44 -4.74 -13.69
CA ALA A 24 7.99 -3.54 -12.98
C ALA A 24 6.54 -3.68 -12.48
N ALA A 25 6.10 -4.91 -12.17
CA ALA A 25 4.71 -5.22 -11.85
C ALA A 25 4.32 -4.95 -10.38
N GLY A 26 5.09 -4.15 -9.63
CA GLY A 26 4.77 -3.79 -8.25
C GLY A 26 4.49 -5.01 -7.37
N ALA A 27 3.34 -5.01 -6.69
CA ALA A 27 2.90 -6.12 -5.83
C ALA A 27 2.71 -7.46 -6.58
N TRP A 28 2.52 -7.43 -7.91
CA TRP A 28 2.40 -8.62 -8.76
C TRP A 28 3.74 -9.13 -9.29
N SER A 29 4.86 -8.50 -8.92
CA SER A 29 6.19 -8.90 -9.40
C SER A 29 6.50 -10.36 -9.09
N GLY A 30 6.07 -10.87 -7.93
CA GLY A 30 6.22 -12.28 -7.55
C GLY A 30 5.52 -13.23 -8.52
N GLN A 31 4.28 -12.91 -8.90
CA GLN A 31 3.49 -13.70 -9.86
C GLN A 31 4.12 -13.66 -11.26
N VAL A 32 4.53 -12.48 -11.72
CA VAL A 32 5.21 -12.33 -13.03
C VAL A 32 6.52 -13.11 -13.07
N ALA A 33 7.28 -13.12 -11.97
CA ALA A 33 8.51 -13.90 -11.87
C ALA A 33 8.24 -15.41 -11.97
N GLU A 34 7.17 -15.90 -11.34
CA GLU A 34 6.75 -17.31 -11.42
C GLU A 34 6.31 -17.71 -12.85
N LEU A 35 5.62 -16.82 -13.57
CA LEU A 35 5.30 -17.02 -15.00
C LEU A 35 6.58 -17.17 -15.84
N ALA A 36 7.62 -16.41 -15.51
CA ALA A 36 8.95 -16.53 -16.13
C ALA A 36 9.78 -17.73 -15.63
N GLY A 37 9.23 -18.57 -14.76
CA GLY A 37 9.87 -19.79 -14.25
C GLY A 37 10.84 -19.56 -13.08
N ILE A 38 10.93 -18.35 -12.55
CA ILE A 38 11.76 -18.04 -11.38
C ILE A 38 11.15 -18.70 -10.14
N GLY A 39 11.99 -19.35 -9.32
CA GLY A 39 11.55 -20.03 -8.10
C GLY A 39 10.98 -21.43 -8.31
N LYS A 40 11.09 -22.01 -9.53
CA LYS A 40 10.64 -23.38 -9.84
C LYS A 40 11.74 -24.45 -9.71
N GLY A 41 12.96 -24.08 -9.32
CA GLY A 41 14.05 -25.02 -9.05
C GLY A 41 13.95 -25.72 -7.69
N PRO A 42 14.94 -26.56 -7.33
CA PRO A 42 14.94 -27.29 -6.05
C PRO A 42 14.89 -26.34 -4.84
N PRO A 43 14.11 -26.66 -3.79
CA PRO A 43 14.05 -25.85 -2.57
C PRO A 43 15.43 -25.61 -1.95
N GLY A 44 15.68 -24.40 -1.45
CA GLY A 44 16.96 -24.01 -0.87
C GLY A 44 18.06 -23.65 -1.88
N THR A 45 17.78 -23.72 -3.18
CA THR A 45 18.69 -23.24 -4.23
C THR A 45 18.29 -21.86 -4.73
N LEU A 46 19.23 -21.15 -5.36
CA LEU A 46 18.94 -19.88 -6.01
C LEU A 46 17.84 -20.02 -7.08
N GLN A 47 17.85 -21.13 -7.84
CA GLN A 47 16.85 -21.41 -8.88
C GLN A 47 15.45 -21.72 -8.29
N GLY A 48 15.40 -22.29 -7.08
CA GLY A 48 14.16 -22.56 -6.35
C GLY A 48 13.69 -21.43 -5.44
N THR A 49 14.45 -20.33 -5.34
CA THR A 49 14.07 -19.19 -4.50
C THR A 49 13.05 -18.33 -5.24
N LYS A 50 11.84 -18.24 -4.69
CA LYS A 50 10.78 -17.35 -5.19
C LYS A 50 11.17 -15.89 -4.95
N LEU A 51 10.72 -14.99 -5.84
CA LEU A 51 10.83 -13.56 -5.60
C LEU A 51 9.94 -13.19 -4.39
N PRO A 52 10.50 -12.67 -3.28
CA PRO A 52 9.76 -12.48 -2.03
C PRO A 52 8.94 -11.17 -2.05
N VAL A 53 7.99 -11.08 -2.99
CA VAL A 53 7.09 -9.94 -3.16
C VAL A 53 5.65 -10.42 -3.12
N GLU A 54 4.88 -9.83 -2.22
CA GLU A 54 3.46 -10.11 -2.01
C GLU A 54 2.67 -8.80 -1.82
N PRO A 55 1.40 -8.75 -2.23
CA PRO A 55 0.55 -7.58 -2.01
C PRO A 55 0.20 -7.44 -0.52
N ARG A 56 0.20 -6.19 -0.04
CA ARG A 56 -0.26 -5.80 1.30
C ARG A 56 -1.21 -4.62 1.16
N LYS A 57 -2.39 -4.70 1.79
CA LYS A 57 -3.38 -3.62 1.78
C LYS A 57 -3.10 -2.63 2.91
N ARG A 58 -3.19 -1.34 2.60
CA ARG A 58 -2.94 -0.24 3.54
C ARG A 58 -4.00 0.82 3.34
N TYR A 59 -4.58 1.28 4.45
CA TYR A 59 -5.58 2.32 4.44
C TYR A 59 -4.92 3.68 4.60
N VAL A 60 -5.32 4.63 3.77
CA VAL A 60 -4.92 6.02 3.88
C VAL A 60 -6.18 6.86 4.02
N TYR A 61 -6.14 7.79 4.97
CA TYR A 61 -7.23 8.68 5.29
C TYR A 61 -6.79 10.11 5.06
N MET A 62 -7.69 10.90 4.47
CA MET A 62 -7.57 12.35 4.38
C MET A 62 -8.57 12.98 5.33
N TRP A 63 -8.14 13.97 6.08
CA TRP A 63 -9.01 14.72 6.97
C TRP A 63 -8.74 16.21 6.94
N HIS A 64 -9.77 16.98 7.26
CA HIS A 64 -9.71 18.41 7.46
C HIS A 64 -9.73 18.72 8.96
N CYS A 65 -8.87 19.64 9.41
CA CYS A 65 -8.85 20.12 10.79
C CYS A 65 -8.42 21.60 10.83
N PRO A 66 -9.36 22.56 10.95
CA PRO A 66 -9.06 24.00 10.91
C PRO A 66 -8.07 24.46 11.99
N GLN A 67 -8.13 23.82 13.17
CA GLN A 67 -7.28 24.12 14.32
C GLN A 67 -6.00 23.26 14.34
N GLY A 68 -5.76 22.47 13.29
CA GLY A 68 -4.61 21.60 13.20
C GLY A 68 -3.27 22.33 12.98
N PRO A 69 -2.16 21.58 12.95
CA PRO A 69 -0.82 22.12 12.74
C PRO A 69 -0.64 22.98 11.46
N GLY A 70 0.18 24.03 11.56
CA GLY A 70 0.36 25.02 10.49
C GLY A 70 1.12 24.53 9.24
N LEU A 71 1.48 25.47 8.34
CA LEU A 71 2.14 25.16 7.06
C LEU A 71 3.46 24.40 7.21
N GLU A 72 4.22 24.67 8.27
CA GLU A 72 5.53 24.06 8.55
C GLU A 72 5.44 22.65 9.14
N THR A 73 4.27 22.02 9.09
CA THR A 73 4.08 20.67 9.63
C THR A 73 4.81 19.66 8.76
N PRO A 74 5.83 18.96 9.31
CA PRO A 74 6.53 17.94 8.55
C PRO A 74 5.66 16.69 8.37
N LEU A 75 6.16 15.71 7.61
CA LEU A 75 5.70 14.34 7.78
C LEU A 75 6.06 13.89 9.20
N VAL A 76 5.05 13.56 9.99
CA VAL A 76 5.21 13.03 11.34
C VAL A 76 4.92 11.53 11.30
N THR A 77 5.84 10.74 11.84
CA THR A 77 5.62 9.33 12.15
C THR A 77 5.80 9.15 13.66
N ASP A 78 4.80 8.62 14.33
CA ASP A 78 4.82 8.36 15.76
C ASP A 78 5.32 6.94 16.06
N THR A 79 5.76 6.68 17.29
CA THR A 79 6.31 5.38 17.71
C THR A 79 5.26 4.27 17.72
N ASN A 80 3.98 4.62 17.76
CA ASN A 80 2.84 3.70 17.60
C ASN A 80 2.53 3.36 16.12
N GLY A 81 3.27 3.92 15.16
CA GLY A 81 3.14 3.65 13.73
C GLY A 81 2.11 4.51 13.00
N VAL A 82 1.35 5.36 13.70
CA VAL A 82 0.53 6.38 13.04
C VAL A 82 1.43 7.42 12.40
N TYR A 83 1.08 7.82 11.18
CA TYR A 83 1.75 8.91 10.49
C TYR A 83 0.73 9.90 9.94
N PHE A 84 1.16 11.15 9.76
CA PHE A 84 0.42 12.13 8.99
C PHE A 84 1.35 13.19 8.41
N ARG A 85 0.90 13.84 7.34
CA ARG A 85 1.49 15.07 6.82
C ARG A 85 0.39 16.03 6.41
N ARG A 86 0.72 17.31 6.30
CA ARG A 86 -0.18 18.29 5.70
C ARG A 86 -0.34 18.03 4.20
N GLU A 87 -1.53 18.32 3.70
CA GLU A 87 -1.89 18.21 2.28
C GLU A 87 -2.46 19.56 1.79
N GLY A 88 -1.77 20.20 0.86
CA GLY A 88 -2.16 21.50 0.30
C GLY A 88 -2.16 22.64 1.34
N LEU A 89 -2.92 23.70 1.07
CA LEU A 89 -3.00 24.92 1.91
C LEU A 89 -4.21 24.94 2.86
N GLY A 90 -5.25 24.15 2.59
CA GLY A 90 -6.57 24.25 3.21
C GLY A 90 -6.77 23.47 4.51
N ASN A 91 -5.75 23.36 5.38
CA ASN A 91 -5.83 22.61 6.65
C ASN A 91 -6.29 21.14 6.47
N ASN A 92 -5.88 20.53 5.36
CA ASN A 92 -6.05 19.11 5.12
C ASN A 92 -4.78 18.37 5.51
N TYR A 93 -4.96 17.12 5.91
CA TYR A 93 -3.90 16.21 6.27
C TYR A 93 -4.20 14.84 5.68
N VAL A 94 -3.15 14.09 5.44
CA VAL A 94 -3.23 12.72 4.96
C VAL A 94 -2.35 11.85 5.83
N GLY A 95 -2.82 10.65 6.14
CA GLY A 95 -2.10 9.74 7.01
C GLY A 95 -2.86 8.45 7.27
N GLY A 96 -2.32 7.65 8.17
CA GLY A 96 -2.88 6.36 8.51
C GLY A 96 -1.95 5.56 9.40
N ARG A 97 -2.14 4.25 9.40
CA ARG A 97 -1.33 3.30 10.14
C ARG A 97 -1.31 1.99 9.36
N SER A 98 -0.19 1.28 9.37
CA SER A 98 -0.18 -0.10 8.86
C SER A 98 -0.85 -1.04 9.87
N PRO A 99 -1.69 -1.99 9.42
CA PRO A 99 -2.11 -3.13 10.24
C PRO A 99 -0.88 -3.87 10.81
N THR A 100 -1.05 -4.53 11.96
CA THR A 100 -0.03 -5.46 12.46
C THR A 100 -0.04 -6.73 11.63
N GLU A 101 1.00 -7.55 11.76
CA GLU A 101 1.11 -8.81 11.00
C GLU A 101 -0.07 -9.76 11.24
N GLU A 102 -0.63 -9.77 12.45
CA GLU A 102 -1.80 -10.56 12.84
C GLU A 102 -3.14 -9.97 12.35
N GLU A 103 -3.15 -8.68 12.00
CA GLU A 103 -4.33 -7.93 11.56
C GLU A 103 -4.29 -7.64 10.04
N GLU A 104 -3.39 -8.28 9.29
CA GLU A 104 -3.23 -8.06 7.85
C GLU A 104 -4.52 -8.40 7.08
N PRO A 105 -5.15 -7.42 6.42
CA PRO A 105 -6.39 -7.64 5.69
C PRO A 105 -6.14 -8.31 4.34
N ASP A 106 -7.20 -8.92 3.78
CA ASP A 106 -7.15 -9.51 2.45
C ASP A 106 -6.80 -8.44 1.40
N PRO A 107 -5.66 -8.58 0.67
CA PRO A 107 -5.28 -7.62 -0.35
C PRO A 107 -6.15 -7.65 -1.62
N ALA A 108 -7.01 -8.65 -1.80
CA ALA A 108 -7.95 -8.72 -2.93
C ALA A 108 -9.19 -7.83 -2.73
N ASP A 109 -9.54 -7.53 -1.49
CA ASP A 109 -10.58 -6.56 -1.15
C ASP A 109 -9.94 -5.18 -1.01
N LEU A 110 -10.42 -4.17 -1.75
CA LEU A 110 -9.91 -2.81 -1.69
C LEU A 110 -10.80 -1.86 -0.87
N GLU A 111 -11.87 -2.35 -0.26
CA GLU A 111 -12.75 -1.52 0.58
C GLU A 111 -12.02 -1.00 1.82
N VAL A 112 -12.22 0.27 2.16
CA VAL A 112 -11.52 0.89 3.28
C VAL A 112 -12.23 0.60 4.60
N ASP A 113 -11.50 0.01 5.55
CA ASP A 113 -12.00 -0.22 6.90
C ASP A 113 -12.15 1.12 7.66
N HIS A 114 -13.38 1.46 8.03
CA HIS A 114 -13.70 2.68 8.78
C HIS A 114 -13.42 2.52 10.27
N ASP A 115 -13.62 1.33 10.81
CA ASP A 115 -13.41 1.02 12.21
C ASP A 115 -11.91 0.99 12.51
N PHE A 116 -11.08 0.60 11.56
CA PHE A 116 -9.62 0.73 11.68
C PHE A 116 -9.20 2.18 11.95
N PHE A 117 -9.80 3.16 11.25
CA PHE A 117 -9.51 4.56 11.55
C PHE A 117 -9.93 4.94 12.96
N GLN A 118 -11.18 4.66 13.33
CA GLN A 118 -11.74 5.05 14.63
C GLN A 118 -11.01 4.40 15.80
N ASN A 119 -10.59 3.15 15.65
CA ASN A 119 -10.03 2.35 16.74
C ASN A 119 -8.50 2.37 16.79
N LYS A 120 -7.81 2.51 15.65
CA LYS A 120 -6.35 2.29 15.55
C LYS A 120 -5.56 3.50 15.05
N VAL A 121 -6.23 4.50 14.45
CA VAL A 121 -5.56 5.70 13.90
C VAL A 121 -5.93 6.95 14.69
N TRP A 122 -7.21 7.29 14.76
CA TRP A 122 -7.70 8.53 15.35
C TRP A 122 -7.31 8.74 16.83
N PRO A 123 -7.39 7.73 17.72
CA PRO A 123 -7.05 7.93 19.13
C PRO A 123 -5.59 8.37 19.32
N HIS A 124 -4.67 7.81 18.54
CA HIS A 124 -3.26 8.18 18.57
C HIS A 124 -3.02 9.55 17.92
N LEU A 125 -3.71 9.89 16.83
CA LEU A 125 -3.66 11.23 16.24
C LEU A 125 -4.11 12.30 17.23
N ALA A 126 -5.25 12.10 17.89
CA ALA A 126 -5.80 13.02 18.88
C ALA A 126 -4.88 13.14 20.11
N GLN A 127 -4.27 12.03 20.56
CA GLN A 127 -3.28 12.06 21.63
C GLN A 127 -2.03 12.86 21.25
N ARG A 128 -1.50 12.67 20.03
CA ARG A 128 -0.28 13.32 19.56
C ARG A 128 -0.50 14.80 19.24
N VAL A 129 -1.66 15.14 18.70
CA VAL A 129 -2.07 16.48 18.29
C VAL A 129 -3.48 16.73 18.80
N PRO A 130 -3.67 17.34 19.98
CA PRO A 130 -5.00 17.51 20.59
C PRO A 130 -6.05 18.17 19.68
N ALA A 131 -5.65 19.05 18.76
CA ALA A 131 -6.56 19.66 17.78
C ALA A 131 -7.25 18.63 16.86
N PHE A 132 -6.65 17.46 16.64
CA PHE A 132 -7.20 16.37 15.84
C PHE A 132 -8.36 15.63 16.53
N GLU A 133 -8.69 15.92 17.79
CA GLU A 133 -9.94 15.46 18.40
C GLU A 133 -11.18 15.92 17.60
N GLY A 134 -11.12 17.10 17.00
CA GLY A 134 -12.18 17.66 16.16
C GLY A 134 -12.00 17.44 14.65
N LEU A 135 -11.10 16.56 14.21
CA LEU A 135 -10.88 16.32 12.77
C LEU A 135 -12.13 15.78 12.08
N LYS A 136 -12.23 16.00 10.76
CA LYS A 136 -13.27 15.40 9.92
C LYS A 136 -12.64 14.68 8.74
N VAL A 137 -12.85 13.37 8.65
CA VAL A 137 -12.40 12.57 7.49
C VAL A 137 -13.16 13.03 6.25
N THR A 138 -12.42 13.37 5.20
CA THR A 138 -12.94 13.88 3.92
C THR A 138 -12.70 12.93 2.75
N GLY A 139 -11.75 12.01 2.87
CA GLY A 139 -11.42 11.05 1.82
C GLY A 139 -10.67 9.85 2.38
N ARG A 140 -10.65 8.75 1.64
CA ARG A 140 -9.96 7.51 2.01
C ARG A 140 -9.75 6.59 0.82
N TRP A 141 -8.70 5.77 0.86
CA TRP A 141 -8.38 4.74 -0.12
C TRP A 141 -7.48 3.66 0.50
#